data_AF-R8AXZ2-F1
#
_entry.id   AF-R8AXZ2-F1
#
_cell.length_a   1.000
_cell.length_b   1.000
_cell.length_c   1.000
_cell.angle_alpha   90.00
_cell.angle_beta   90.00
_cell.angle_gamma   90.00
#
_symmetry.space_group_name_H-M   'P 1'
#
loop_
_entity.id
_entity.type
_entity.pdbx_description
1 polymer ?
#
loop_
_entity_poly.entity_id
_entity_poly.type
_entity_poly.pdbx_seq_one_letter_code
_entity_poly.pdbx_strand_id
1 'polypeptide(L)'
;MAVKTSSLQMVAELEKLQALIGKLPAAQRNLASQCQPGQIREVRDAVLDNLHSDQASTFRRLSCLVRALSAKHAARLATDCGPVIAARTLPFVEPLKVGKIARRLSVEFLADITLKADPRALRTLIRHVPTDQIASAAVILIEQQQYVTAGQLADALPSTAIRQVLALIDDDVALLRTVFYMDEPDQLGDIIRLVDNERLNRIILAGLGNRDTWPILMWVIDQVGRDIKSRITNLIVERDPETLNELINVANSQALWGPILRSLDTIKERHQRSLVHLQALRDEQVLEGLMKAAYDEGLMANTIPLIETMNGDLQAFVAKVGLRQGADILEAFIRDAVRQNHAAVILTLLSRMTDEQVKELTTLSVFHDNFILQAIVSAGIGTGQIRSLIRFARRLPGKGQELLASLMAADHGALLERLLNRSELLGDSDWNELVSLLSKIRIPDQARGVADVIHYQSRQTAQALKSHAENMGMDLLKALRL
;
A
#
# COMPACT_ATOMS: atom_id res chain seq x y z
N MET A 1 4.42 18.82 -2.14
CA MET A 1 3.06 18.23 -2.09
C MET A 1 3.21 16.74 -2.28
N ALA A 2 2.71 15.92 -1.35
CA ALA A 2 2.84 14.47 -1.42
C ALA A 2 2.13 13.93 -2.67
N VAL A 3 2.83 13.11 -3.46
CA VAL A 3 2.30 12.50 -4.67
C VAL A 3 1.52 11.25 -4.27
N LYS A 4 0.22 11.38 -3.99
CA LYS A 4 -0.67 10.22 -3.76
C LYS A 4 -0.80 9.39 -5.05
N THR A 5 -1.08 8.09 -5.02
CA THR A 5 -1.26 7.31 -6.27
C THR A 5 -2.33 7.91 -7.20
N SER A 6 -3.39 8.49 -6.63
CA SER A 6 -4.40 9.27 -7.36
C SER A 6 -3.79 10.45 -8.13
N SER A 7 -2.74 11.08 -7.60
CA SER A 7 -2.01 12.16 -8.29
C SER A 7 -1.16 11.66 -9.47
N LEU A 8 -0.67 10.41 -9.45
CA LEU A 8 0.05 9.83 -10.59
C LEU A 8 -0.89 9.44 -11.73
N GLN A 9 -2.04 8.82 -11.40
CA GLN A 9 -3.10 8.60 -12.39
C GLN A 9 -3.57 9.93 -13.00
N MET A 10 -3.65 10.97 -12.17
CA MET A 10 -3.99 12.31 -12.65
C MET A 10 -2.96 12.88 -13.62
N VAL A 11 -1.66 12.76 -13.30
CA VAL A 11 -0.57 13.17 -14.21
C VAL A 11 -0.67 12.43 -15.54
N ALA A 12 -0.90 11.11 -15.51
CA ALA A 12 -1.05 10.31 -16.73
C ALA A 12 -2.24 10.80 -17.60
N GLU A 13 -3.42 11.02 -17.00
CA GLU A 13 -4.59 11.50 -17.75
C GLU A 13 -4.40 12.93 -18.29
N LEU A 14 -3.71 13.81 -17.55
CA LEU A 14 -3.36 15.15 -18.04
C LEU A 14 -2.41 15.10 -19.23
N GLU A 15 -1.41 14.22 -19.20
CA GLU A 15 -0.45 14.07 -20.30
C GLU A 15 -1.10 13.44 -21.53
N LYS A 16 -2.02 12.47 -21.35
CA LYS A 16 -2.88 11.96 -22.43
C LYS A 16 -3.72 13.06 -23.06
N LEU A 17 -4.32 13.95 -22.24
CA LEU A 17 -5.08 15.08 -22.75
C LEU A 17 -4.17 16.06 -23.53
N GLN A 18 -3.00 16.40 -22.99
CA GLN A 18 -2.03 17.27 -23.66
C GLN A 18 -1.50 16.68 -24.98
N ALA A 19 -1.39 15.37 -25.09
CA ALA A 19 -1.05 14.71 -26.35
C ALA A 19 -2.09 14.97 -27.45
N LEU A 20 -3.35 15.20 -27.08
CA LEU A 20 -4.45 15.46 -28.02
C LEU A 20 -4.60 16.95 -28.38
N ILE A 21 -4.58 17.83 -27.39
CA ILE A 21 -4.86 19.28 -27.58
C ILE A 21 -3.60 20.14 -27.63
N GLY A 22 -2.43 19.56 -27.41
CA GLY A 22 -1.17 20.27 -27.23
C GLY A 22 -0.97 20.77 -25.79
N LYS A 23 0.02 21.65 -25.62
CA LYS A 23 0.46 22.12 -24.30
C LYS A 23 -0.62 22.97 -23.61
N LEU A 24 -1.16 22.47 -22.51
CA LEU A 24 -2.04 23.25 -21.62
C LEU A 24 -1.26 24.38 -20.92
N PRO A 25 -1.77 25.62 -20.91
CA PRO A 25 -1.30 26.70 -20.04
C PRO A 25 -1.33 26.32 -18.56
N ALA A 26 -0.41 26.88 -17.76
CA ALA A 26 -0.26 26.55 -16.34
C ALA A 26 -1.55 26.72 -15.52
N ALA A 27 -2.33 27.78 -15.79
CA ALA A 27 -3.60 28.02 -15.12
C ALA A 27 -4.62 26.89 -15.38
N GLN A 28 -4.73 26.42 -16.63
CA GLN A 28 -5.62 25.32 -16.99
C GLN A 28 -5.12 24.00 -16.43
N ARG A 29 -3.80 23.77 -16.40
CA ARG A 29 -3.21 22.57 -15.77
C ARG A 29 -3.51 22.52 -14.27
N ASN A 30 -3.41 23.65 -13.57
CA ASN A 30 -3.70 23.75 -12.13
C ASN A 30 -5.18 23.57 -11.80
N LEU A 31 -6.08 24.04 -12.67
CA LEU A 31 -7.51 23.77 -12.53
C LEU A 31 -7.79 22.30 -12.79
N ALA A 32 -7.25 21.75 -13.88
CA ALA A 32 -7.43 20.36 -14.23
C ALA A 32 -6.91 19.45 -13.11
N SER A 33 -5.75 19.71 -12.51
CA SER A 33 -5.19 18.90 -11.40
C SER A 33 -6.05 18.85 -10.12
N GLN A 34 -7.11 19.65 -10.01
CA GLN A 34 -8.08 19.59 -8.91
C GLN A 34 -9.24 18.64 -9.19
N CYS A 35 -9.38 18.19 -10.44
CA CYS A 35 -10.39 17.22 -10.85
C CYS A 35 -9.97 15.78 -10.50
N GLN A 36 -10.95 14.89 -10.45
CA GLN A 36 -10.69 13.45 -10.38
C GLN A 36 -10.19 12.94 -11.74
N PRO A 37 -9.33 11.91 -11.78
CA PRO A 37 -8.81 11.35 -13.04
C PRO A 37 -9.91 10.96 -14.05
N GLY A 38 -11.03 10.42 -13.57
CA GLY A 38 -12.19 10.08 -14.41
C GLY A 38 -12.81 11.28 -15.14
N GLN A 39 -12.82 12.46 -14.52
CA GLN A 39 -13.34 13.68 -15.14
C GLN A 39 -12.42 14.18 -16.27
N ILE A 40 -11.09 14.03 -16.12
CA ILE A 40 -10.15 14.34 -17.19
C ILE A 40 -10.35 13.40 -18.37
N ARG A 41 -10.63 12.12 -18.08
CA ARG A 41 -10.96 11.14 -19.11
C ARG A 41 -12.24 11.50 -19.86
N GLU A 42 -13.29 11.93 -19.18
CA GLU A 42 -14.53 12.44 -19.83
C GLU A 42 -14.26 13.66 -20.72
N VAL A 43 -13.43 14.60 -20.26
CA VAL A 43 -13.03 15.76 -21.07
C VAL A 43 -12.23 15.34 -22.29
N ARG A 44 -11.24 14.47 -22.12
CA ARG A 44 -10.50 13.86 -23.23
C ARG A 44 -11.48 13.22 -24.22
N ASP A 45 -12.51 12.58 -23.68
CA ASP A 45 -13.45 11.87 -24.50
C ASP A 45 -14.33 12.78 -25.35
N ALA A 46 -14.82 13.87 -24.75
CA ALA A 46 -15.55 14.92 -25.45
C ALA A 46 -14.69 15.66 -26.50
N VAL A 47 -13.40 15.86 -26.22
CA VAL A 47 -12.45 16.46 -27.18
C VAL A 47 -12.29 15.56 -28.40
N LEU A 48 -12.09 14.26 -28.20
CA LEU A 48 -11.99 13.29 -29.30
C LEU A 48 -13.26 13.27 -30.15
N ASP A 49 -14.44 13.26 -29.51
CA ASP A 49 -15.73 13.29 -30.19
C ASP A 49 -15.88 14.58 -31.01
N ASN A 50 -15.47 15.73 -30.49
CA ASN A 50 -15.51 17.01 -31.22
C ASN A 50 -14.53 17.00 -32.41
N LEU A 51 -13.25 16.63 -32.18
CA LEU A 51 -12.23 16.56 -33.22
C LEU A 51 -12.61 15.62 -34.38
N HIS A 52 -13.39 14.56 -34.12
CA HIS A 52 -13.80 13.58 -35.11
C HIS A 52 -15.20 13.83 -35.70
N SER A 53 -16.11 14.49 -34.99
CA SER A 53 -17.48 14.76 -35.47
C SER A 53 -17.54 15.81 -36.58
N ASP A 54 -16.68 16.84 -36.53
CA ASP A 54 -16.74 18.01 -37.42
C ASP A 54 -16.60 17.68 -38.92
N GLN A 55 -16.04 16.51 -39.25
CA GLN A 55 -15.87 16.02 -40.63
C GLN A 55 -16.35 14.57 -40.86
N ALA A 56 -17.11 14.00 -39.91
CA ALA A 56 -17.51 12.59 -39.96
C ALA A 56 -18.29 12.22 -41.23
N SER A 57 -19.11 13.13 -41.76
CA SER A 57 -19.89 12.90 -42.99
C SER A 57 -19.00 12.73 -44.23
N THR A 58 -17.91 13.50 -44.34
CA THR A 58 -16.94 13.43 -45.43
C THR A 58 -16.16 12.11 -45.38
N PHE A 59 -15.62 11.75 -44.22
CA PHE A 59 -14.88 10.49 -44.06
C PHE A 59 -15.79 9.26 -44.21
N ARG A 60 -17.06 9.36 -43.82
CA ARG A 60 -18.05 8.31 -44.10
C ARG A 60 -18.28 8.13 -45.60
N ARG A 61 -18.36 9.20 -46.39
CA ARG A 61 -18.46 9.11 -47.87
C ARG A 61 -17.21 8.47 -48.48
N LEU A 62 -16.01 8.87 -48.02
CA LEU A 62 -14.76 8.25 -48.44
C LEU A 62 -14.73 6.75 -48.12
N SER A 63 -15.25 6.34 -46.97
CA SER A 63 -15.33 4.92 -46.60
C SER A 63 -16.19 4.10 -47.57
N CYS A 64 -17.27 4.69 -48.13
CA CYS A 64 -18.09 4.01 -49.12
C CYS A 64 -17.31 3.71 -50.41
N LEU A 65 -16.43 4.63 -50.83
CA LEU A 65 -15.51 4.39 -51.94
C LEU A 65 -14.53 3.26 -51.59
N VAL A 66 -13.96 3.30 -50.38
CA VAL A 66 -13.07 2.25 -49.89
C VAL A 66 -13.75 0.88 -49.89
N ARG A 67 -15.05 0.78 -49.59
CA ARG A 67 -15.80 -0.51 -49.64
C ARG A 67 -15.78 -1.15 -51.02
N ALA A 68 -15.86 -0.37 -52.10
CA ALA A 68 -15.78 -0.88 -53.46
C ALA A 68 -14.35 -1.26 -53.90
N LEU A 69 -13.31 -0.69 -53.27
CA LEU A 69 -11.93 -0.95 -53.63
C LEU A 69 -11.41 -2.31 -53.15
N SER A 70 -10.50 -2.91 -53.92
CA SER A 70 -9.68 -4.03 -53.44
C SER A 70 -8.77 -3.55 -52.31
N ALA A 71 -8.34 -4.46 -51.42
CA ALA A 71 -7.42 -4.09 -50.34
C ALA A 71 -6.08 -3.50 -50.85
N LYS A 72 -5.68 -3.78 -52.11
CA LYS A 72 -4.42 -3.29 -52.69
C LYS A 72 -4.56 -1.83 -53.06
N HIS A 73 -5.65 -1.50 -53.74
CA HIS A 73 -5.94 -0.13 -54.15
C HIS A 73 -6.29 0.74 -52.95
N ALA A 74 -7.01 0.20 -51.96
CA ALA A 74 -7.27 0.90 -50.72
C ALA A 74 -5.98 1.21 -49.93
N ALA A 75 -5.04 0.25 -49.83
CA ALA A 75 -3.74 0.48 -49.20
C ALA A 75 -2.93 1.56 -49.93
N ARG A 76 -2.84 1.47 -51.27
CA ARG A 76 -2.13 2.48 -52.08
C ARG A 76 -2.75 3.87 -51.91
N LEU A 77 -4.08 3.97 -51.98
CA LEU A 77 -4.79 5.24 -51.79
C LEU A 77 -4.56 5.81 -50.39
N ALA A 78 -4.54 4.96 -49.35
CA ALA A 78 -4.24 5.39 -48.00
C ALA A 78 -2.82 6.00 -47.91
N THR A 79 -1.82 5.34 -48.50
CA THR A 79 -0.44 5.87 -48.55
C THR A 79 -0.35 7.17 -49.33
N ASP A 80 -1.00 7.26 -50.50
CA ASP A 80 -0.99 8.46 -51.35
C ASP A 80 -1.69 9.66 -50.68
N CYS A 81 -2.79 9.42 -49.94
CA CYS A 81 -3.50 10.47 -49.19
C CYS A 81 -2.86 10.80 -47.83
N GLY A 82 -1.91 9.99 -47.37
CA GLY A 82 -1.20 10.17 -46.11
C GLY A 82 -1.94 9.66 -44.85
N PRO A 83 -1.23 9.65 -43.71
CA PRO A 83 -1.68 8.95 -42.50
C PRO A 83 -2.88 9.62 -41.83
N VAL A 84 -3.04 10.94 -41.95
CA VAL A 84 -4.19 11.68 -41.37
C VAL A 84 -5.51 11.22 -42.00
N ILE A 85 -5.58 11.17 -43.33
CA ILE A 85 -6.80 10.75 -44.03
C ILE A 85 -7.10 9.28 -43.75
N ALA A 86 -6.06 8.43 -43.74
CA ALA A 86 -6.19 7.02 -43.40
C ALA A 86 -6.76 6.81 -41.98
N ALA A 87 -6.19 7.50 -40.98
CA ALA A 87 -6.61 7.47 -39.59
C ALA A 87 -8.06 7.93 -39.40
N ARG A 88 -8.46 9.04 -40.02
CA ARG A 88 -9.82 9.60 -39.90
C ARG A 88 -10.90 8.77 -40.61
N THR A 89 -10.51 8.00 -41.62
CA THR A 89 -11.44 7.10 -42.33
C THR A 89 -11.62 5.77 -41.59
N LEU A 90 -10.66 5.40 -40.74
CA LEU A 90 -10.57 4.10 -40.08
C LEU A 90 -11.86 3.66 -39.35
N PRO A 91 -12.58 4.51 -38.57
CA PRO A 91 -13.79 4.10 -37.86
C PRO A 91 -14.96 3.67 -38.77
N PHE A 92 -14.91 4.02 -40.05
CA PHE A 92 -15.98 3.75 -41.02
C PHE A 92 -15.69 2.56 -41.94
N VAL A 93 -14.53 1.92 -41.78
CA VAL A 93 -14.12 0.74 -42.57
C VAL A 93 -14.44 -0.53 -41.78
N GLU A 94 -14.97 -1.54 -42.47
CA GLU A 94 -15.30 -2.83 -41.86
C GLU A 94 -14.04 -3.49 -41.25
N PRO A 95 -14.09 -4.02 -40.00
CA PRO A 95 -12.91 -4.52 -39.30
C PRO A 95 -12.11 -5.59 -40.05
N LEU A 96 -12.78 -6.54 -40.71
CA LEU A 96 -12.10 -7.56 -41.52
C LEU A 96 -11.37 -6.97 -42.72
N LYS A 97 -11.89 -5.88 -43.29
CA LYS A 97 -11.25 -5.18 -44.41
C LYS A 97 -10.04 -4.37 -43.95
N VAL A 98 -10.09 -3.78 -42.76
CA VAL A 98 -8.93 -3.11 -42.14
C VAL A 98 -7.76 -4.07 -42.04
N GLY A 99 -7.95 -5.29 -41.52
CA GLY A 99 -6.89 -6.30 -41.46
C GLY A 99 -6.29 -6.66 -42.82
N LYS A 100 -7.12 -6.75 -43.88
CA LYS A 100 -6.64 -7.02 -45.25
C LYS A 100 -5.83 -5.85 -45.83
N ILE A 101 -6.18 -4.61 -45.48
CA ILE A 101 -5.46 -3.40 -45.91
C ILE A 101 -4.14 -3.29 -45.14
N ALA A 102 -4.16 -3.48 -43.82
CA ALA A 102 -2.99 -3.38 -42.95
C ALA A 102 -1.82 -4.27 -43.41
N ARG A 103 -2.11 -5.52 -43.83
CA ARG A 103 -1.13 -6.46 -44.42
C ARG A 103 -0.37 -5.94 -45.64
N ARG A 104 -0.82 -4.85 -46.25
CA ARG A 104 -0.22 -4.24 -47.44
C ARG A 104 0.42 -2.89 -47.17
N LEU A 105 0.32 -2.39 -45.94
CA LEU A 105 0.95 -1.16 -45.50
C LEU A 105 2.30 -1.47 -44.84
N SER A 106 3.24 -0.53 -44.92
CA SER A 106 4.51 -0.63 -44.19
C SER A 106 4.28 -0.39 -42.70
N VAL A 107 5.19 -0.90 -41.87
CA VAL A 107 5.09 -0.78 -40.40
C VAL A 107 5.27 0.68 -39.95
N GLU A 108 6.08 1.47 -40.65
CA GLU A 108 6.27 2.90 -40.41
C GLU A 108 4.97 3.67 -40.66
N PHE A 109 4.29 3.37 -41.77
CA PHE A 109 3.02 4.01 -42.09
C PHE A 109 1.90 3.61 -41.11
N LEU A 110 1.92 2.36 -40.61
CA LEU A 110 1.01 1.93 -39.54
C LEU A 110 1.27 2.68 -38.23
N ALA A 111 2.55 2.90 -37.86
CA ALA A 111 2.91 3.73 -36.72
C ALA A 111 2.42 5.18 -36.90
N ASP A 112 2.59 5.77 -38.08
CA ASP A 112 2.10 7.12 -38.39
C ASP A 112 0.57 7.24 -38.30
N ILE A 113 -0.17 6.24 -38.80
CA ILE A 113 -1.63 6.18 -38.65
C ILE A 113 -2.00 6.14 -37.17
N THR A 114 -1.27 5.34 -36.39
CA THR A 114 -1.54 5.14 -34.96
C THR A 114 -1.45 6.45 -34.18
N LEU A 115 -0.52 7.34 -34.53
CA LEU A 115 -0.37 8.68 -33.93
C LEU A 115 -1.50 9.66 -34.26
N LYS A 116 -2.31 9.40 -35.29
CA LYS A 116 -3.35 10.32 -35.78
C LYS A 116 -4.76 9.78 -35.59
N ALA A 117 -4.91 8.50 -35.30
CA ALA A 117 -6.19 7.82 -35.17
C ALA A 117 -6.75 7.94 -33.76
N ASP A 118 -8.07 7.80 -33.67
CA ASP A 118 -8.76 7.67 -32.39
C ASP A 118 -8.31 6.38 -31.69
N PRO A 119 -7.72 6.44 -30.48
CA PRO A 119 -7.33 5.26 -29.73
C PRO A 119 -8.50 4.30 -29.52
N ARG A 120 -9.74 4.80 -29.30
CA ARG A 120 -10.91 3.93 -29.12
C ARG A 120 -11.22 3.11 -30.36
N ALA A 121 -11.13 3.73 -31.54
CA ALA A 121 -11.32 3.03 -32.80
C ALA A 121 -10.23 1.97 -33.02
N LEU A 122 -8.96 2.33 -32.78
CA LEU A 122 -7.83 1.41 -32.89
C LEU A 122 -7.99 0.18 -31.99
N ARG A 123 -8.41 0.35 -30.73
CA ARG A 123 -8.66 -0.76 -29.79
C ARG A 123 -9.65 -1.79 -30.34
N THR A 124 -10.66 -1.35 -31.11
CA THR A 124 -11.62 -2.27 -31.73
C THR A 124 -11.07 -2.97 -32.98
N LEU A 125 -10.07 -2.40 -33.63
CA LEU A 125 -9.57 -2.85 -34.93
C LEU A 125 -8.26 -3.63 -34.83
N ILE A 126 -7.47 -3.41 -33.78
CA ILE A 126 -6.13 -3.96 -33.60
C ILE A 126 -6.10 -5.49 -33.64
N ARG A 127 -7.15 -6.14 -33.14
CA ARG A 127 -7.38 -7.59 -33.22
C ARG A 127 -7.44 -8.17 -34.65
N HIS A 128 -7.64 -7.34 -35.66
CA HIS A 128 -7.66 -7.76 -37.07
C HIS A 128 -6.32 -7.52 -37.79
N VAL A 129 -5.38 -6.82 -37.15
CA VAL A 129 -4.04 -6.55 -37.68
C VAL A 129 -3.12 -7.75 -37.34
N PRO A 130 -2.24 -8.18 -38.25
CA PRO A 130 -1.25 -9.20 -37.96
C PRO A 130 -0.38 -8.84 -36.75
N THR A 131 -0.13 -9.83 -35.90
CA THR A 131 0.61 -9.68 -34.64
C THR A 131 2.02 -9.12 -34.84
N ASP A 132 2.72 -9.55 -35.89
CA ASP A 132 4.05 -9.06 -36.27
C ASP A 132 4.04 -7.58 -36.63
N GLN A 133 3.06 -7.13 -37.43
CA GLN A 133 2.92 -5.71 -37.78
C GLN A 133 2.58 -4.85 -36.56
N ILE A 134 1.74 -5.35 -35.65
CA ILE A 134 1.45 -4.66 -34.37
C ILE A 134 2.74 -4.50 -33.57
N ALA A 135 3.50 -5.59 -33.40
CA ALA A 135 4.71 -5.57 -32.60
C ALA A 135 5.76 -4.60 -33.19
N SER A 136 6.00 -4.66 -34.50
CA SER A 136 6.93 -3.75 -35.17
C SER A 136 6.49 -2.28 -35.10
N ALA A 137 5.20 -1.98 -35.28
CA ALA A 137 4.71 -0.61 -35.15
C ALA A 137 4.82 -0.10 -33.70
N ALA A 138 4.56 -0.95 -32.70
CA ALA A 138 4.73 -0.59 -31.29
C ALA A 138 6.20 -0.30 -30.94
N VAL A 139 7.15 -1.08 -31.47
CA VAL A 139 8.59 -0.81 -31.32
C VAL A 139 8.94 0.57 -31.87
N ILE A 140 8.49 0.92 -33.08
CA ILE A 140 8.71 2.25 -33.66
C ILE A 140 8.18 3.36 -32.75
N LEU A 141 6.96 3.21 -32.22
CA LEU A 141 6.38 4.19 -31.31
C LEU A 141 7.21 4.35 -30.04
N ILE A 142 7.66 3.24 -29.44
CA ILE A 142 8.43 3.27 -28.19
C ILE A 142 9.83 3.87 -28.41
N GLU A 143 10.52 3.52 -29.50
CA GLU A 143 11.81 4.10 -29.87
C GLU A 143 11.70 5.61 -30.17
N GLN A 144 10.59 6.04 -30.76
CA GLN A 144 10.27 7.46 -30.98
C GLN A 144 9.71 8.16 -29.73
N GLN A 145 9.76 7.50 -28.57
CA GLN A 145 9.29 8.01 -27.27
C GLN A 145 7.81 8.40 -27.25
N GLN A 146 7.00 7.80 -28.14
CA GLN A 146 5.55 7.97 -28.21
C GLN A 146 4.85 7.07 -27.18
N TYR A 147 5.30 7.15 -25.92
CA TYR A 147 4.86 6.29 -24.82
C TYR A 147 3.37 6.43 -24.51
N VAL A 148 2.81 7.63 -24.67
CA VAL A 148 1.38 7.90 -24.44
C VAL A 148 0.52 7.08 -25.39
N THR A 149 0.78 7.18 -26.69
CA THR A 149 0.02 6.48 -27.73
C THR A 149 0.21 4.97 -27.63
N ALA A 150 1.45 4.50 -27.42
CA ALA A 150 1.73 3.09 -27.23
C ALA A 150 1.03 2.52 -25.99
N GLY A 151 1.06 3.26 -24.87
CA GLY A 151 0.45 2.86 -23.60
C GLY A 151 -1.08 2.76 -23.69
N GLN A 152 -1.74 3.73 -24.32
CA GLN A 152 -3.21 3.75 -24.50
C GLN A 152 -3.77 2.53 -25.25
N LEU A 153 -2.92 1.82 -25.98
CA LEU A 153 -3.30 0.63 -26.75
C LEU A 153 -2.77 -0.68 -26.14
N ALA A 154 -1.87 -0.61 -25.14
CA ALA A 154 -1.14 -1.77 -24.62
C ALA A 154 -2.08 -2.85 -24.05
N ASP A 155 -3.15 -2.45 -23.37
CA ASP A 155 -4.21 -3.30 -22.83
C ASP A 155 -5.17 -3.85 -23.91
N ALA A 156 -5.17 -3.30 -25.13
CA ALA A 156 -5.96 -3.85 -26.23
C ALA A 156 -5.17 -4.85 -27.09
N LEU A 157 -3.87 -5.03 -26.82
CA LEU A 157 -3.02 -5.91 -27.61
C LEU A 157 -3.28 -7.39 -27.29
N PRO A 158 -3.32 -8.28 -28.30
CA PRO A 158 -3.27 -9.71 -28.06
C PRO A 158 -2.00 -10.08 -27.29
N SER A 159 -2.06 -11.06 -26.38
CA SER A 159 -0.89 -11.48 -25.58
C SER A 159 0.30 -11.92 -26.45
N THR A 160 0.05 -12.45 -27.66
CA THR A 160 1.10 -12.79 -28.62
C THR A 160 1.86 -11.56 -29.12
N ALA A 161 1.17 -10.43 -29.34
CA ALA A 161 1.80 -9.17 -29.74
C ALA A 161 2.61 -8.60 -28.59
N ILE A 162 2.06 -8.61 -27.37
CA ILE A 162 2.77 -8.15 -26.17
C ILE A 162 4.08 -8.93 -25.98
N ARG A 163 4.05 -10.27 -26.11
CA ARG A 163 5.27 -11.10 -26.02
C ARG A 163 6.32 -10.73 -27.08
N GLN A 164 5.89 -10.45 -28.32
CA GLN A 164 6.79 -10.03 -29.39
C GLN A 164 7.38 -8.64 -29.12
N VAL A 165 6.57 -7.67 -28.68
CA VAL A 165 7.05 -6.33 -28.29
C VAL A 165 8.08 -6.43 -27.17
N LEU A 166 7.78 -7.20 -26.12
CA LEU A 166 8.73 -7.46 -25.04
C LEU A 166 10.02 -8.04 -25.64
N ALA A 167 9.96 -9.11 -26.44
CA ALA A 167 11.15 -9.72 -27.02
C ALA A 167 12.01 -8.79 -27.89
N LEU A 168 11.43 -7.75 -28.50
CA LEU A 168 12.12 -6.83 -29.40
C LEU A 168 12.71 -5.59 -28.71
N ILE A 169 12.21 -5.21 -27.53
CA ILE A 169 12.63 -4.00 -26.82
C ILE A 169 13.54 -4.38 -25.66
N ASP A 170 14.77 -3.88 -25.64
CA ASP A 170 15.69 -4.08 -24.51
C ASP A 170 15.64 -2.94 -23.47
N ASP A 171 15.08 -1.79 -23.83
CA ASP A 171 14.92 -0.65 -22.92
C ASP A 171 13.74 -0.85 -21.96
N ASP A 172 14.05 -1.39 -20.79
CA ASP A 172 13.06 -1.63 -19.73
C ASP A 172 12.50 -0.33 -19.12
N VAL A 173 13.21 0.80 -19.20
CA VAL A 173 12.68 2.12 -18.79
C VAL A 173 11.58 2.57 -19.75
N ALA A 174 11.78 2.37 -21.06
CA ALA A 174 10.79 2.68 -22.07
C ALA A 174 9.51 1.85 -21.89
N LEU A 175 9.63 0.57 -21.51
CA LEU A 175 8.49 -0.28 -21.18
C LEU A 175 7.72 0.22 -19.95
N LEU A 176 8.41 0.62 -18.87
CA LEU A 176 7.79 1.23 -17.70
C LEU A 176 7.06 2.54 -18.05
N ARG A 177 7.68 3.41 -18.84
CA ARG A 177 7.04 4.66 -19.28
C ARG A 177 5.80 4.40 -20.13
N THR A 178 5.83 3.38 -20.98
CA THR A 178 4.68 3.00 -21.81
C THR A 178 3.52 2.51 -20.96
N VAL A 179 3.79 1.63 -19.99
CA VAL A 179 2.74 1.01 -19.17
C VAL A 179 2.01 2.01 -18.27
N PHE A 180 2.68 3.11 -17.91
CA PHE A 180 2.10 4.22 -17.15
C PHE A 180 0.88 4.87 -17.85
N TYR A 181 0.81 4.83 -19.18
CA TYR A 181 -0.25 5.46 -19.96
C TYR A 181 -1.34 4.47 -20.42
N MET A 182 -1.43 3.27 -19.83
CA MET A 182 -2.53 2.34 -20.10
C MET A 182 -3.91 2.99 -19.85
N ASP A 183 -4.89 2.66 -20.70
CA ASP A 183 -6.25 3.16 -20.53
C ASP A 183 -7.04 2.34 -19.50
N GLU A 184 -6.79 1.03 -19.43
CA GLU A 184 -7.34 0.13 -18.40
C GLU A 184 -6.21 -0.47 -17.53
N PRO A 185 -5.77 0.23 -16.46
CA PRO A 185 -4.70 -0.22 -15.57
C PRO A 185 -4.98 -1.55 -14.87
N ASP A 186 -6.25 -1.92 -14.67
CA ASP A 186 -6.64 -3.21 -14.08
C ASP A 186 -6.11 -4.41 -14.87
N GLN A 187 -5.88 -4.25 -16.18
CA GLN A 187 -5.31 -5.29 -17.04
C GLN A 187 -3.78 -5.43 -16.93
N LEU A 188 -3.10 -4.54 -16.21
CA LEU A 188 -1.65 -4.57 -16.02
C LEU A 188 -1.17 -5.91 -15.43
N GLY A 189 -1.99 -6.49 -14.55
CA GLY A 189 -1.69 -7.78 -13.96
C GLY A 189 -1.51 -8.89 -15.02
N ASP A 190 -2.34 -8.89 -16.05
CA ASP A 190 -2.26 -9.89 -17.13
C ASP A 190 -1.01 -9.69 -17.99
N ILE A 191 -0.60 -8.45 -18.23
CA ILE A 191 0.64 -8.13 -18.93
C ILE A 191 1.86 -8.64 -18.15
N ILE A 192 1.93 -8.37 -16.84
CA ILE A 192 3.06 -8.78 -16.00
C ILE A 192 3.18 -10.32 -15.88
N ARG A 193 2.06 -11.05 -15.98
CA ARG A 193 2.07 -12.52 -16.04
C ARG A 193 2.74 -13.08 -17.30
N LEU A 194 2.87 -12.28 -18.36
CA LEU A 194 3.58 -12.68 -19.58
C LEU A 194 5.10 -12.54 -19.46
N VAL A 195 5.59 -11.79 -18.46
CA VAL A 195 7.00 -11.50 -18.21
C VAL A 195 7.55 -12.52 -17.21
N ASP A 196 8.69 -13.15 -17.53
CA ASP A 196 9.39 -14.03 -16.59
C ASP A 196 10.05 -13.24 -15.44
N ASN A 197 10.58 -13.96 -14.45
CA ASN A 197 11.19 -13.31 -13.27
C ASN A 197 12.47 -12.56 -13.63
N GLU A 198 13.28 -13.06 -14.55
CA GLU A 198 14.55 -12.43 -14.91
C GLU A 198 14.30 -11.05 -15.52
N ARG A 199 13.37 -10.97 -16.46
CA ARG A 199 13.02 -9.72 -17.10
C ARG A 199 12.24 -8.78 -16.18
N LEU A 200 11.30 -9.29 -15.38
CA LEU A 200 10.63 -8.47 -14.37
C LEU A 200 11.65 -7.85 -13.41
N ASN A 201 12.69 -8.61 -13.07
CA ASN A 201 13.77 -8.16 -12.22
C ASN A 201 14.61 -7.04 -12.87
N ARG A 202 14.88 -7.11 -14.18
CA ARG A 202 15.52 -6.01 -14.93
C ARG A 202 14.64 -4.77 -15.01
N ILE A 203 13.33 -4.94 -15.25
CA ILE A 203 12.34 -3.85 -15.25
C ILE A 203 12.31 -3.14 -13.91
N ILE A 204 12.28 -3.89 -12.80
CA ILE A 204 12.37 -3.31 -11.47
C ILE A 204 13.66 -2.49 -11.36
N LEU A 205 14.84 -3.05 -11.67
CA LEU A 205 16.11 -2.30 -11.62
C LEU A 205 16.11 -1.03 -12.45
N ALA A 206 15.57 -1.09 -13.66
CA ALA A 206 15.43 0.06 -14.55
C ALA A 206 14.58 1.16 -13.90
N GLY A 207 13.47 0.78 -13.25
CA GLY A 207 12.63 1.71 -12.50
C GLY A 207 13.30 2.30 -11.26
N LEU A 208 14.13 1.50 -10.58
CA LEU A 208 14.89 1.90 -9.39
C LEU A 208 16.11 2.77 -9.70
N GLY A 209 16.72 2.59 -10.88
CA GLY A 209 17.95 3.26 -11.28
C GLY A 209 17.81 4.75 -11.61
N ASN A 210 16.57 5.29 -11.68
CA ASN A 210 16.32 6.70 -11.93
C ASN A 210 15.19 7.24 -11.04
N ARG A 211 15.43 8.42 -10.44
CA ARG A 211 14.44 9.12 -9.59
C ARG A 211 13.16 9.49 -10.34
N ASP A 212 13.23 9.69 -11.65
CA ASP A 212 12.07 10.05 -12.49
C ASP A 212 11.17 8.84 -12.80
N THR A 213 11.73 7.63 -12.81
CA THR A 213 10.98 6.38 -13.07
C THR A 213 10.40 5.77 -11.81
N TRP A 214 10.87 6.22 -10.66
CA TRP A 214 10.42 5.73 -9.37
C TRP A 214 8.90 5.88 -9.15
N PRO A 215 8.28 7.06 -9.35
CA PRO A 215 6.83 7.20 -9.22
C PRO A 215 6.08 6.25 -10.15
N ILE A 216 6.61 5.99 -11.35
CA ILE A 216 6.01 5.08 -12.32
C ILE A 216 6.04 3.65 -11.79
N LEU A 217 7.17 3.18 -11.25
CA LEU A 217 7.25 1.85 -10.64
C LEU A 217 6.31 1.71 -9.44
N MET A 218 6.23 2.73 -8.58
CA MET A 218 5.31 2.73 -7.44
C MET A 218 3.84 2.69 -7.89
N TRP A 219 3.51 3.43 -8.96
CA TRP A 219 2.20 3.35 -9.58
C TRP A 219 1.92 1.93 -10.08
N VAL A 220 2.85 1.28 -10.78
CA VAL A 220 2.73 -0.11 -11.24
C VAL A 220 2.46 -1.06 -10.08
N ILE A 221 3.23 -0.97 -8.99
CA ILE A 221 3.03 -1.80 -7.79
C ILE A 221 1.64 -1.60 -7.20
N ASP A 222 1.13 -0.38 -7.23
CA ASP A 222 -0.18 -0.06 -6.64
C ASP A 222 -1.36 -0.55 -7.51
N GLN A 223 -1.19 -0.58 -8.84
CA GLN A 223 -2.24 -1.03 -9.76
C GLN A 223 -2.40 -2.56 -9.82
N VAL A 224 -1.42 -3.33 -9.33
CA VAL A 224 -1.45 -4.79 -9.45
C VAL A 224 -2.12 -5.48 -8.26
N GLY A 225 -2.78 -6.61 -8.54
CA GLY A 225 -3.36 -7.49 -7.53
C GLY A 225 -2.31 -8.13 -6.60
N ARG A 226 -2.79 -8.70 -5.50
CA ARG A 226 -1.96 -9.21 -4.39
C ARG A 226 -0.87 -10.20 -4.82
N ASP A 227 -1.17 -11.11 -5.73
CA ASP A 227 -0.22 -12.14 -6.18
C ASP A 227 1.00 -11.53 -6.88
N ILE A 228 0.75 -10.56 -7.76
CA ILE A 228 1.79 -9.89 -8.54
C ILE A 228 2.54 -8.89 -7.66
N LYS A 229 1.83 -8.18 -6.77
CA LYS A 229 2.43 -7.34 -5.75
C LYS A 229 3.42 -8.14 -4.91
N SER A 230 3.02 -9.30 -4.39
CA SER A 230 3.91 -10.20 -3.65
C SER A 230 5.12 -10.63 -4.49
N ARG A 231 4.92 -10.96 -5.77
CA ARG A 231 6.02 -11.31 -6.68
C ARG A 231 7.03 -10.17 -6.84
N ILE A 232 6.56 -8.95 -7.13
CA ILE A 232 7.43 -7.77 -7.29
C ILE A 232 8.13 -7.43 -5.98
N THR A 233 7.39 -7.35 -4.88
CA THR A 233 7.96 -6.96 -3.59
C THR A 233 8.99 -7.98 -3.10
N ASN A 234 8.75 -9.29 -3.24
CA ASN A 234 9.77 -10.28 -2.86
C ASN A 234 11.05 -10.16 -3.73
N LEU A 235 10.94 -9.85 -5.04
CA LEU A 235 12.11 -9.59 -5.90
C LEU A 235 12.87 -8.31 -5.49
N ILE A 236 12.15 -7.31 -4.97
CA ILE A 236 12.76 -6.08 -4.43
C ILE A 236 13.50 -6.38 -3.12
N VAL A 237 12.92 -7.17 -2.21
CA VAL A 237 13.52 -7.44 -0.90
C VAL A 237 14.68 -8.44 -0.96
N GLU A 238 14.75 -9.28 -2.00
CA GLU A 238 15.90 -10.16 -2.26
C GLU A 238 17.18 -9.40 -2.68
N ARG A 239 17.13 -8.07 -2.80
CA ARG A 239 18.26 -7.21 -3.17
C ARG A 239 19.23 -6.96 -2.02
N ASP A 240 20.38 -6.42 -2.41
CA ASP A 240 21.37 -5.97 -1.45
C ASP A 240 20.83 -4.82 -0.58
N PRO A 241 21.32 -4.68 0.65
CA PRO A 241 20.87 -3.64 1.57
C PRO A 241 21.09 -2.20 1.07
N GLU A 242 22.08 -1.94 0.20
CA GLU A 242 22.38 -0.59 -0.29
C GLU A 242 21.27 -0.09 -1.21
N THR A 243 20.89 -0.93 -2.18
CA THR A 243 19.74 -0.68 -3.06
C THR A 243 18.49 -0.41 -2.23
N LEU A 244 18.19 -1.27 -1.25
CA LEU A 244 17.03 -1.13 -0.34
C LEU A 244 17.04 0.16 0.49
N ASN A 245 18.22 0.63 0.93
CA ASN A 245 18.33 1.91 1.61
C ASN A 245 18.03 3.08 0.66
N GLU A 246 18.53 3.04 -0.57
CA GLU A 246 18.21 4.05 -1.58
C GLU A 246 16.71 4.07 -1.88
N LEU A 247 16.07 2.90 -1.96
CA LEU A 247 14.62 2.78 -2.14
C LEU A 247 13.84 3.55 -1.08
N ILE A 248 14.19 3.33 0.18
CA ILE A 248 13.54 3.99 1.31
C ILE A 248 13.76 5.50 1.27
N ASN A 249 14.97 5.95 0.94
CA ASN A 249 15.30 7.37 0.86
C ASN A 249 14.53 8.07 -0.26
N VAL A 250 14.42 7.43 -1.44
CA VAL A 250 13.63 7.96 -2.56
C VAL A 250 12.15 8.01 -2.17
N ALA A 251 11.60 6.94 -1.59
CA ALA A 251 10.23 6.89 -1.13
C ALA A 251 9.92 7.99 -0.10
N ASN A 252 10.84 8.24 0.82
CA ASN A 252 10.69 9.32 1.80
C ASN A 252 10.73 10.69 1.13
N SER A 253 11.71 10.94 0.26
CA SER A 253 11.89 12.24 -0.42
C SER A 253 10.72 12.61 -1.34
N GLN A 254 10.06 11.61 -1.93
CA GLN A 254 8.94 11.79 -2.85
C GLN A 254 7.56 11.53 -2.20
N ALA A 255 7.53 11.18 -0.90
CA ALA A 255 6.33 10.81 -0.14
C ALA A 255 5.51 9.67 -0.79
N LEU A 256 6.20 8.61 -1.23
CA LEU A 256 5.62 7.45 -1.92
C LEU A 256 5.50 6.22 -0.98
N TRP A 257 5.19 6.48 0.28
CA TRP A 257 5.08 5.45 1.32
C TRP A 257 3.85 4.55 1.15
N GLY A 258 2.72 5.08 0.68
CA GLY A 258 1.46 4.34 0.54
C GLY A 258 1.60 2.99 -0.18
N PRO A 259 2.12 2.96 -1.43
CA PRO A 259 2.34 1.71 -2.16
C PRO A 259 3.28 0.75 -1.43
N ILE A 260 4.32 1.26 -0.78
CA ILE A 260 5.28 0.45 0.00
C ILE A 260 4.57 -0.19 1.19
N LEU A 261 3.86 0.60 1.99
CA LEU A 261 3.11 0.14 3.17
C LEU A 261 2.04 -0.90 2.78
N ARG A 262 1.31 -0.68 1.68
CA ARG A 262 0.36 -1.67 1.12
C ARG A 262 1.03 -2.92 0.57
N SER A 263 2.35 -2.92 0.39
CA SER A 263 3.09 -4.08 -0.08
C SER A 263 3.76 -4.86 1.06
N LEU A 264 3.94 -4.25 2.24
CA LEU A 264 4.56 -4.90 3.40
C LEU A 264 3.82 -6.18 3.83
N ASP A 265 2.50 -6.20 3.71
CA ASP A 265 1.65 -7.36 4.04
C ASP A 265 1.83 -8.56 3.07
N THR A 266 2.51 -8.35 1.94
CA THR A 266 2.81 -9.37 0.93
C THR A 266 4.23 -9.94 1.05
N ILE A 267 5.05 -9.37 1.94
CA ILE A 267 6.44 -9.78 2.18
C ILE A 267 6.45 -11.02 3.06
N LYS A 268 7.15 -12.05 2.61
CA LYS A 268 7.32 -13.28 3.40
C LYS A 268 8.13 -12.99 4.65
N GLU A 269 7.80 -13.62 5.78
CA GLU A 269 8.50 -13.47 7.07
C GLU A 269 10.03 -13.62 6.96
N ARG A 270 10.50 -14.54 6.10
CA ARG A 270 11.94 -14.76 5.84
C ARG A 270 12.67 -13.50 5.36
N HIS A 271 11.97 -12.59 4.70
CA HIS A 271 12.51 -11.35 4.13
C HIS A 271 12.29 -10.13 5.02
N GLN A 272 11.35 -10.19 5.98
CA GLN A 272 11.10 -9.09 6.93
C GLN A 272 12.33 -8.79 7.79
N ARG A 273 13.09 -9.84 8.18
CA ARG A 273 14.34 -9.68 8.94
C ARG A 273 15.38 -8.85 8.19
N SER A 274 15.49 -9.01 6.87
CA SER A 274 16.41 -8.22 6.05
C SER A 274 16.07 -6.73 6.06
N LEU A 275 14.77 -6.38 6.11
CA LEU A 275 14.31 -4.99 6.13
C LEU A 275 14.66 -4.28 7.44
N VAL A 276 14.58 -4.98 8.58
CA VAL A 276 14.92 -4.43 9.90
C VAL A 276 16.39 -4.00 10.00
N HIS A 277 17.27 -4.60 9.21
CA HIS A 277 18.70 -4.27 9.21
C HIS A 277 19.06 -3.05 8.35
N LEU A 278 18.09 -2.45 7.66
CA LEU A 278 18.31 -1.29 6.81
C LEU A 278 18.71 -0.06 7.64
N GLN A 279 19.79 0.60 7.22
CA GLN A 279 20.31 1.79 7.87
C GLN A 279 19.32 2.96 7.77
N ALA A 280 18.54 3.02 6.69
CA ALA A 280 17.53 4.05 6.50
C ALA A 280 16.44 4.04 7.60
N LEU A 281 16.14 2.90 8.22
CA LEU A 281 15.19 2.82 9.34
C LEU A 281 15.75 3.40 10.66
N ARG A 282 17.05 3.73 10.70
CA ARG A 282 17.68 4.43 11.83
C ARG A 282 17.69 5.95 11.63
N ASP A 283 17.14 6.44 10.53
CA ASP A 283 16.92 7.86 10.30
C ASP A 283 15.57 8.28 10.90
N GLU A 284 15.59 9.31 11.73
CA GLU A 284 14.39 9.87 12.35
C GLU A 284 13.41 10.39 11.29
N GLN A 285 13.87 11.13 10.28
CA GLN A 285 13.00 11.72 9.26
C GLN A 285 12.28 10.65 8.42
N VAL A 286 12.94 9.52 8.18
CA VAL A 286 12.36 8.38 7.45
C VAL A 286 11.25 7.74 8.27
N LEU A 287 11.47 7.49 9.57
CA LEU A 287 10.45 6.92 10.45
C LEU A 287 9.26 7.87 10.65
N GLU A 288 9.51 9.17 10.81
CA GLU A 288 8.43 10.17 10.89
C GLU A 288 7.59 10.18 9.61
N GLY A 289 8.24 10.21 8.44
CA GLY A 289 7.56 10.15 7.15
C GLY A 289 6.72 8.88 6.96
N LEU A 290 7.27 7.73 7.37
CA LEU A 290 6.58 6.45 7.32
C LEU A 290 5.37 6.42 8.25
N MET A 291 5.52 6.82 9.52
CA MET A 291 4.42 6.83 10.49
C MET A 291 3.30 7.78 10.06
N LYS A 292 3.66 8.98 9.59
CA LYS A 292 2.69 9.95 9.09
C LYS A 292 1.93 9.41 7.88
N ALA A 293 2.63 8.81 6.91
CA ALA A 293 1.97 8.20 5.76
C ALA A 293 1.08 7.01 6.15
N ALA A 294 1.52 6.18 7.10
CA ALA A 294 0.73 5.08 7.62
C ALA A 294 -0.55 5.57 8.32
N TYR A 295 -0.47 6.69 9.05
CA TYR A 295 -1.65 7.34 9.63
C TYR A 295 -2.58 7.93 8.56
N ASP A 296 -2.04 8.80 7.69
CA ASP A 296 -2.79 9.52 6.66
C ASP A 296 -3.50 8.58 5.67
N GLU A 297 -2.93 7.39 5.43
CA GLU A 297 -3.48 6.38 4.53
C GLU A 297 -4.23 5.23 5.25
N GLY A 298 -4.30 5.24 6.59
CA GLY A 298 -4.97 4.19 7.36
C GLY A 298 -4.30 2.81 7.25
N LEU A 299 -2.97 2.79 7.12
CA LEU A 299 -2.13 1.61 6.93
C LEU A 299 -1.25 1.30 8.15
N MET A 300 -1.58 1.83 9.33
CA MET A 300 -0.82 1.61 10.57
C MET A 300 -0.66 0.13 10.88
N ALA A 301 -1.71 -0.66 10.69
CA ALA A 301 -1.69 -2.12 10.80
C ALA A 301 -0.52 -2.79 10.04
N ASN A 302 -0.17 -2.29 8.86
CA ASN A 302 0.86 -2.90 7.99
C ASN A 302 2.28 -2.69 8.52
N THR A 303 2.47 -1.77 9.47
CA THR A 303 3.78 -1.49 10.09
C THR A 303 4.10 -2.43 11.26
N ILE A 304 3.07 -3.05 11.85
CA ILE A 304 3.21 -3.78 13.11
C ILE A 304 4.08 -5.03 13.00
N PRO A 305 3.91 -5.91 11.98
CA PRO A 305 4.76 -7.08 11.84
C PRO A 305 6.25 -6.69 11.70
N LEU A 306 6.54 -5.56 11.05
CA LEU A 306 7.91 -5.07 10.93
C LEU A 306 8.48 -4.72 12.31
N ILE A 307 7.73 -3.98 13.15
CA ILE A 307 8.15 -3.61 14.52
C ILE A 307 8.38 -4.84 15.40
N GLU A 308 7.55 -5.87 15.27
CA GLU A 308 7.71 -7.12 16.03
C GLU A 308 9.00 -7.86 15.66
N THR A 309 9.45 -7.75 14.42
CA THR A 309 10.73 -8.33 13.96
C THR A 309 11.96 -7.48 14.32
N MET A 310 11.77 -6.26 14.83
CA MET A 310 12.87 -5.36 15.20
C MET A 310 13.64 -5.82 16.44
N ASN A 311 14.93 -5.49 16.51
CA ASN A 311 15.70 -5.66 17.73
C ASN A 311 15.31 -4.61 18.80
N GLY A 312 15.73 -4.82 20.05
CA GLY A 312 15.35 -3.95 21.16
C GLY A 312 15.77 -2.48 20.99
N ASP A 313 16.91 -2.22 20.37
CA ASP A 313 17.42 -0.85 20.14
C ASP A 313 16.55 -0.11 19.13
N LEU A 314 16.20 -0.76 18.00
CA LEU A 314 15.36 -0.15 16.98
C LEU A 314 13.90 -0.01 17.47
N GLN A 315 13.40 -0.95 18.28
CA GLN A 315 12.11 -0.81 18.97
C GLN A 315 12.11 0.41 19.91
N ALA A 316 13.18 0.63 20.68
CA ALA A 316 13.33 1.81 21.53
C ALA A 316 13.38 3.11 20.71
N PHE A 317 14.04 3.07 19.55
CA PHE A 317 14.11 4.21 18.63
C PHE A 317 12.74 4.53 18.01
N VAL A 318 12.03 3.53 17.49
CA VAL A 318 10.65 3.67 16.96
C VAL A 318 9.71 4.21 18.04
N ALA A 319 9.78 3.69 19.26
CA ALA A 319 9.04 4.20 20.41
C ALA A 319 9.29 5.68 20.67
N LYS A 320 10.57 6.10 20.65
CA LYS A 320 10.95 7.51 20.85
C LYS A 320 10.44 8.43 19.74
N VAL A 321 10.55 8.01 18.48
CA VAL A 321 10.06 8.79 17.33
C VAL A 321 8.52 8.88 17.36
N GLY A 322 7.83 7.76 17.63
CA GLY A 322 6.37 7.73 17.72
C GLY A 322 5.80 8.67 18.78
N LEU A 323 6.45 8.79 19.93
CA LEU A 323 6.05 9.73 21.00
C LEU A 323 6.02 11.19 20.53
N ARG A 324 6.85 11.57 19.57
CA ARG A 324 6.94 12.94 19.04
C ARG A 324 5.88 13.24 17.97
N GLN A 325 5.25 12.21 17.40
CA GLN A 325 4.27 12.35 16.32
C GLN A 325 2.88 12.81 16.81
N GLY A 326 2.64 12.80 18.12
CA GLY A 326 1.40 13.26 18.73
C GLY A 326 0.41 12.15 19.05
N ALA A 327 -0.62 12.52 19.82
CA ALA A 327 -1.60 11.59 20.38
C ALA A 327 -2.38 10.80 19.32
N ASP A 328 -2.81 11.46 18.22
CA ASP A 328 -3.66 10.83 17.21
C ASP A 328 -2.99 9.63 16.51
N ILE A 329 -1.72 9.79 16.15
CA ILE A 329 -0.92 8.74 15.49
C ILE A 329 -0.71 7.55 16.44
N LEU A 330 -0.42 7.82 17.72
CA LEU A 330 -0.23 6.80 18.75
C LEU A 330 -1.53 6.04 19.06
N GLU A 331 -2.65 6.76 19.16
CA GLU A 331 -3.96 6.14 19.37
C GLU A 331 -4.37 5.27 18.18
N ALA A 332 -4.12 5.73 16.94
CA ALA A 332 -4.36 4.93 15.74
C ALA A 332 -3.52 3.65 15.75
N PHE A 333 -2.23 3.74 16.07
CA PHE A 333 -1.36 2.57 16.23
C PHE A 333 -1.90 1.58 17.27
N ILE A 334 -2.28 2.05 18.46
CA ILE A 334 -2.81 1.19 19.54
C ILE A 334 -4.11 0.50 19.08
N ARG A 335 -5.04 1.23 18.46
CA ARG A 335 -6.30 0.67 17.97
C ARG A 335 -6.08 -0.38 16.91
N ASP A 336 -5.19 -0.12 15.95
CA ASP A 336 -4.92 -1.07 14.86
C ASP A 336 -4.14 -2.30 15.34
N ALA A 337 -3.22 -2.13 16.31
CA ALA A 337 -2.55 -3.26 16.95
C ALA A 337 -3.53 -4.18 17.67
N VAL A 338 -4.50 -3.63 18.40
CA VAL A 338 -5.53 -4.45 19.04
C VAL A 338 -6.44 -5.11 18.01
N ARG A 339 -6.91 -4.36 16.99
CA ARG A 339 -7.80 -4.91 15.93
C ARG A 339 -7.15 -6.05 15.15
N GLN A 340 -5.85 -5.97 14.90
CA GLN A 340 -5.10 -6.99 14.17
C GLN A 340 -4.50 -8.08 15.08
N ASN A 341 -4.92 -8.15 16.34
CA ASN A 341 -4.45 -9.16 17.32
C ASN A 341 -2.93 -9.12 17.60
N HIS A 342 -2.33 -7.94 17.50
CA HIS A 342 -0.92 -7.66 17.80
C HIS A 342 -0.75 -6.84 19.09
N ALA A 343 -1.68 -6.91 20.06
CA ALA A 343 -1.62 -6.10 21.28
C ALA A 343 -0.34 -6.29 22.13
N ALA A 344 0.37 -7.42 21.96
CA ALA A 344 1.65 -7.67 22.63
C ALA A 344 2.77 -6.71 22.20
N VAL A 345 2.71 -6.15 20.98
CA VAL A 345 3.69 -5.16 20.51
C VAL A 345 3.66 -3.90 21.37
N ILE A 346 2.49 -3.52 21.89
CA ILE A 346 2.31 -2.33 22.73
C ILE A 346 3.13 -2.49 24.02
N LEU A 347 2.98 -3.62 24.72
CA LEU A 347 3.76 -3.92 25.93
C LEU A 347 5.26 -4.05 25.64
N THR A 348 5.60 -4.59 24.48
CA THR A 348 6.99 -4.69 24.01
C THR A 348 7.61 -3.30 23.88
N LEU A 349 6.93 -2.36 23.22
CA LEU A 349 7.41 -0.98 23.07
C LEU A 349 7.44 -0.24 24.41
N LEU A 350 6.41 -0.40 25.25
CA LEU A 350 6.39 0.19 26.60
C LEU A 350 7.55 -0.29 27.47
N SER A 351 7.99 -1.54 27.31
CA SER A 351 9.15 -2.07 28.02
C SER A 351 10.46 -1.37 27.65
N ARG A 352 10.52 -0.74 26.47
CA ARG A 352 11.68 0.00 25.95
C ARG A 352 11.67 1.49 26.31
N MET A 353 10.58 1.99 26.89
CA MET A 353 10.39 3.40 27.25
C MET A 353 10.76 3.68 28.70
N THR A 354 11.03 4.95 29.03
CA THR A 354 11.21 5.42 30.41
C THR A 354 9.87 5.51 31.15
N ASP A 355 9.91 5.57 32.48
CA ASP A 355 8.70 5.66 33.30
C ASP A 355 7.90 6.95 33.05
N GLU A 356 8.58 8.04 32.68
CA GLU A 356 7.95 9.32 32.35
C GLU A 356 7.21 9.24 31.01
N GLN A 357 7.83 8.61 30.00
CA GLN A 357 7.20 8.37 28.69
C GLN A 357 5.98 7.45 28.79
N VAL A 358 6.06 6.37 29.59
CA VAL A 358 4.92 5.48 29.82
C VAL A 358 3.79 6.24 30.51
N LYS A 359 4.10 7.10 31.49
CA LYS A 359 3.10 7.93 32.17
C LYS A 359 2.41 8.87 31.19
N GLU A 360 3.16 9.53 30.30
CA GLU A 360 2.59 10.39 29.26
C GLU A 360 1.63 9.60 28.34
N LEU A 361 2.05 8.45 27.82
CA LEU A 361 1.20 7.59 26.99
C LEU A 361 -0.09 7.14 27.69
N THR A 362 -0.01 6.77 28.96
CA THR A 362 -1.19 6.30 29.70
C THR A 362 -2.28 7.37 29.87
N THR A 363 -2.01 8.63 29.54
CA THR A 363 -3.02 9.70 29.53
C THR A 363 -3.88 9.71 28.26
N LEU A 364 -3.50 8.96 27.22
CA LEU A 364 -4.25 8.87 25.97
C LEU A 364 -5.68 8.34 26.19
N SER A 365 -6.62 8.85 25.40
CA SER A 365 -8.04 8.53 25.54
C SER A 365 -8.32 7.05 25.23
N VAL A 366 -7.53 6.45 24.34
CA VAL A 366 -7.61 5.03 23.93
C VAL A 366 -7.53 4.05 25.11
N PHE A 367 -6.83 4.40 26.19
CA PHE A 367 -6.71 3.55 27.39
C PHE A 367 -7.93 3.61 28.33
N HIS A 368 -8.95 4.41 28.00
CA HIS A 368 -10.25 4.35 28.68
C HIS A 368 -11.20 3.34 28.04
N ASP A 369 -10.82 2.75 26.90
CA ASP A 369 -11.61 1.74 26.20
C ASP A 369 -11.39 0.36 26.82
N ASN A 370 -12.48 -0.26 27.28
CA ASN A 370 -12.47 -1.57 27.91
C ASN A 370 -11.90 -2.66 26.99
N PHE A 371 -12.22 -2.60 25.69
CA PHE A 371 -11.76 -3.58 24.71
C PHE A 371 -10.25 -3.53 24.51
N ILE A 372 -9.69 -2.31 24.46
CA ILE A 372 -8.24 -2.09 24.32
C ILE A 372 -7.51 -2.62 25.55
N LEU A 373 -7.94 -2.23 26.76
CA LEU A 373 -7.31 -2.68 28.00
C LEU A 373 -7.38 -4.20 28.16
N GLN A 374 -8.53 -4.81 27.89
CA GLN A 374 -8.70 -6.26 27.95
C GLN A 374 -7.77 -7.00 26.98
N ALA A 375 -7.62 -6.48 25.75
CA ALA A 375 -6.71 -7.05 24.76
C ALA A 375 -5.24 -6.96 25.21
N ILE A 376 -4.83 -5.83 25.78
CA ILE A 376 -3.46 -5.63 26.32
C ILE A 376 -3.19 -6.59 27.48
N VAL A 377 -4.12 -6.71 28.44
CA VAL A 377 -4.00 -7.64 29.58
C VAL A 377 -3.89 -9.08 29.09
N SER A 378 -4.78 -9.49 28.19
CA SER A 378 -4.82 -10.86 27.65
C SER A 378 -3.54 -11.18 26.88
N ALA A 379 -3.05 -10.26 26.05
CA ALA A 379 -1.81 -10.42 25.31
C ALA A 379 -0.58 -10.47 26.23
N GLY A 380 -0.50 -9.61 27.25
CA GLY A 380 0.59 -9.60 28.22
C GLY A 380 0.69 -10.91 29.01
N ILE A 381 -0.45 -11.44 29.46
CA ILE A 381 -0.50 -12.73 30.15
C ILE A 381 -0.13 -13.86 29.18
N GLY A 382 -0.71 -13.91 27.97
CA GLY A 382 -0.45 -14.96 26.99
C GLY A 382 1.03 -15.05 26.58
N THR A 383 1.63 -13.89 26.28
CA THR A 383 3.04 -13.78 25.83
C THR A 383 4.05 -13.76 26.98
N GLY A 384 3.61 -13.72 28.25
CA GLY A 384 4.49 -13.72 29.42
C GLY A 384 5.13 -12.36 29.75
N GLN A 385 4.64 -11.27 29.17
CA GLN A 385 5.11 -9.90 29.42
C GLN A 385 4.50 -9.29 30.70
N ILE A 386 4.45 -10.05 31.80
CA ILE A 386 3.71 -9.69 33.01
C ILE A 386 4.32 -8.48 33.71
N ARG A 387 5.66 -8.38 33.77
CA ARG A 387 6.34 -7.20 34.34
C ARG A 387 6.01 -5.92 33.59
N SER A 388 5.99 -5.96 32.26
CA SER A 388 5.59 -4.83 31.41
C SER A 388 4.13 -4.45 31.65
N LEU A 389 3.26 -5.45 31.78
CA LEU A 389 1.84 -5.25 32.07
C LEU A 389 1.62 -4.57 33.43
N ILE A 390 2.30 -5.00 34.48
CA ILE A 390 2.18 -4.40 35.82
C ILE A 390 2.78 -3.00 35.85
N ARG A 391 3.94 -2.81 35.21
CA ARG A 391 4.55 -1.49 35.03
C ARG A 391 3.60 -0.52 34.32
N PHE A 392 2.91 -0.98 33.28
CA PHE A 392 1.88 -0.21 32.58
C PHE A 392 0.68 0.09 33.49
N ALA A 393 0.16 -0.91 34.20
CA ALA A 393 -0.98 -0.77 35.11
C ALA A 393 -0.71 0.26 36.22
N ARG A 394 0.50 0.28 36.78
CA ARG A 394 0.95 1.26 37.78
C ARG A 394 0.89 2.70 37.29
N ARG A 395 1.11 2.91 36.00
CA ARG A 395 1.23 4.25 35.42
C ARG A 395 -0.10 4.79 34.91
N LEU A 396 -1.12 3.93 34.75
CA LEU A 396 -2.46 4.38 34.38
C LEU A 396 -3.06 5.37 35.39
N PRO A 397 -3.82 6.37 34.91
CA PRO A 397 -4.62 7.23 35.79
C PRO A 397 -5.58 6.40 36.66
N GLY A 398 -6.02 6.95 37.80
CA GLY A 398 -6.85 6.21 38.78
C GLY A 398 -8.09 5.54 38.18
N LYS A 399 -8.79 6.21 37.24
CA LYS A 399 -9.93 5.62 36.52
C LYS A 399 -9.52 4.43 35.65
N GLY A 400 -8.37 4.47 34.98
CA GLY A 400 -7.82 3.36 34.21
C GLY A 400 -7.41 2.17 35.09
N GLN A 401 -6.87 2.44 36.28
CA GLN A 401 -6.55 1.41 37.28
C GLN A 401 -7.81 0.72 37.82
N GLU A 402 -8.88 1.48 38.09
CA GLU A 402 -10.20 0.92 38.46
C GLU A 402 -10.79 0.05 37.34
N LEU A 403 -10.66 0.48 36.07
CA LEU A 403 -11.09 -0.31 34.91
C LEU A 403 -10.28 -1.60 34.78
N LEU A 404 -8.95 -1.55 34.89
CA LEU A 404 -8.12 -2.75 34.89
C LEU A 404 -8.44 -3.70 36.03
N ALA A 405 -8.66 -3.18 37.25
CA ALA A 405 -9.06 -3.99 38.39
C ALA A 405 -10.40 -4.71 38.14
N SER A 406 -11.39 -3.98 37.60
CA SER A 406 -12.69 -4.58 37.26
C SER A 406 -12.61 -5.58 36.10
N LEU A 407 -11.69 -5.39 35.15
CA LEU A 407 -11.39 -6.35 34.07
C LEU A 407 -10.71 -7.62 34.58
N MET A 408 -9.72 -7.50 35.48
CA MET A 408 -9.07 -8.66 36.09
C MET A 408 -10.04 -9.50 36.92
N ALA A 409 -11.04 -8.85 37.51
CA ALA A 409 -12.08 -9.47 38.33
C ALA A 409 -13.33 -9.88 37.54
N ALA A 410 -13.42 -9.54 36.25
CA ALA A 410 -14.49 -9.99 35.37
C ALA A 410 -14.37 -11.51 35.11
N ASP A 411 -15.47 -12.12 34.66
CA ASP A 411 -15.54 -13.56 34.37
C ASP A 411 -14.97 -14.43 35.52
N HIS A 412 -15.43 -14.15 36.75
CA HIS A 412 -14.99 -14.81 37.98
C HIS A 412 -13.46 -14.79 38.22
N GLY A 413 -12.77 -13.77 37.71
CA GLY A 413 -11.33 -13.62 37.93
C GLY A 413 -10.47 -14.47 37.00
N ALA A 414 -11.00 -14.99 35.88
CA ALA A 414 -10.25 -15.85 34.96
C ALA A 414 -8.93 -15.21 34.44
N LEU A 415 -8.91 -13.89 34.21
CA LEU A 415 -7.69 -13.18 33.85
C LEU A 415 -6.70 -13.09 35.01
N LEU A 416 -7.18 -12.83 36.22
CA LEU A 416 -6.35 -12.82 37.42
C LEU A 416 -5.74 -14.21 37.67
N GLU A 417 -6.52 -15.28 37.54
CA GLU A 417 -6.05 -16.65 37.69
C GLU A 417 -4.90 -16.95 36.72
N ARG A 418 -5.05 -16.60 35.44
CA ARG A 418 -3.99 -16.79 34.44
C ARG A 418 -2.72 -15.98 34.75
N LEU A 419 -2.86 -14.79 35.33
CA LEU A 419 -1.73 -13.99 35.77
C LEU A 419 -1.03 -14.65 36.97
N LEU A 420 -1.79 -15.06 37.99
CA LEU A 420 -1.26 -15.70 39.20
C LEU A 420 -0.59 -17.05 38.92
N ASN A 421 -1.09 -17.79 37.92
CA ASN A 421 -0.47 -19.02 37.41
C ASN A 421 0.93 -18.80 36.79
N ARG A 422 1.34 -17.55 36.60
CA ARG A 422 2.69 -17.15 36.13
C ARG A 422 3.38 -16.22 37.15
N SER A 423 3.03 -16.37 38.42
CA SER A 423 3.52 -15.52 39.51
C SER A 423 5.04 -15.61 39.71
N GLU A 424 5.72 -16.64 39.19
CA GLU A 424 7.19 -16.73 39.20
C GLU A 424 7.87 -15.58 38.42
N LEU A 425 7.15 -14.89 37.54
CA LEU A 425 7.68 -13.76 36.78
C LEU A 425 7.60 -12.43 37.56
N LEU A 426 6.95 -12.39 38.72
CA LEU A 426 6.73 -11.19 39.52
C LEU A 426 7.88 -10.91 40.48
N GLY A 427 8.34 -9.65 40.55
CA GLY A 427 9.20 -9.17 41.63
C GLY A 427 8.41 -8.56 42.78
N ASP A 428 9.07 -8.22 43.89
CA ASP A 428 8.44 -7.65 45.09
C ASP A 428 7.66 -6.35 44.81
N SER A 429 8.18 -5.49 43.92
CA SER A 429 7.48 -4.28 43.50
C SER A 429 6.22 -4.56 42.69
N ASP A 430 6.21 -5.66 41.95
CA ASP A 430 5.09 -6.04 41.09
C ASP A 430 3.95 -6.62 41.93
N TRP A 431 4.28 -7.36 42.98
CA TRP A 431 3.32 -7.83 43.98
C TRP A 431 2.60 -6.70 44.70
N ASN A 432 3.32 -5.68 45.15
CA ASN A 432 2.73 -4.51 45.81
C ASN A 432 1.74 -3.79 44.87
N GLU A 433 2.08 -3.67 43.59
CA GLU A 433 1.18 -3.06 42.61
C GLU A 433 -0.06 -3.91 42.35
N LEU A 434 0.10 -5.22 42.21
CA LEU A 434 -1.02 -6.14 42.02
C LEU A 434 -2.00 -6.07 43.20
N VAL A 435 -1.49 -6.06 44.43
CA VAL A 435 -2.28 -5.86 45.66
C VAL A 435 -3.02 -4.51 45.62
N SER A 436 -2.34 -3.43 45.25
CA SER A 436 -2.93 -2.09 45.10
C SER A 436 -4.07 -2.07 44.06
N LEU A 437 -3.91 -2.76 42.93
CA LEU A 437 -4.95 -2.87 41.91
C LEU A 437 -6.16 -3.68 42.40
N LEU A 438 -5.93 -4.82 43.06
CA LEU A 438 -7.02 -5.64 43.60
C LEU A 438 -7.83 -4.88 44.65
N SER A 439 -7.20 -4.00 45.45
CA SER A 439 -7.90 -3.15 46.42
C SER A 439 -8.89 -2.17 45.80
N LYS A 440 -8.77 -1.88 44.49
CA LYS A 440 -9.62 -0.94 43.76
C LYS A 440 -10.89 -1.57 43.18
N ILE A 441 -11.09 -2.88 43.36
CA ILE A 441 -12.31 -3.57 42.94
C ILE A 441 -13.47 -3.09 43.81
N ARG A 442 -14.50 -2.50 43.19
CA ARG A 442 -15.68 -1.96 43.90
C ARG A 442 -16.93 -2.84 43.81
N ILE A 443 -16.99 -3.76 42.84
CA ILE A 443 -18.18 -4.58 42.58
C ILE A 443 -18.14 -5.82 43.48
N PRO A 444 -19.15 -6.06 44.35
CA PRO A 444 -19.12 -7.16 45.31
C PRO A 444 -19.01 -8.56 44.68
N ASP A 445 -19.72 -8.82 43.59
CA ASP A 445 -19.68 -10.13 42.92
C ASP A 445 -18.32 -10.41 42.27
N GLN A 446 -17.67 -9.37 41.74
CA GLN A 446 -16.30 -9.47 41.22
C GLN A 446 -15.29 -9.74 42.35
N ALA A 447 -15.48 -9.11 43.51
CA ALA A 447 -14.62 -9.33 44.67
C ALA A 447 -14.70 -10.77 45.19
N ARG A 448 -15.90 -11.38 45.17
CA ARG A 448 -16.10 -12.80 45.48
C ARG A 448 -15.41 -13.72 44.49
N GLY A 449 -15.54 -13.47 43.18
CA GLY A 449 -14.85 -14.28 42.17
C GLY A 449 -13.32 -14.23 42.32
N VAL A 450 -12.77 -13.04 42.58
CA VAL A 450 -11.33 -12.86 42.86
C VAL A 450 -10.91 -13.60 44.14
N ALA A 451 -11.72 -13.56 45.18
CA ALA A 451 -11.47 -14.29 46.41
C ALA A 451 -11.40 -15.80 46.19
N ASP A 452 -12.34 -16.35 45.41
CA ASP A 452 -12.36 -17.76 45.06
C ASP A 452 -11.10 -18.14 44.29
N VAL A 453 -10.71 -17.33 43.29
CA VAL A 453 -9.44 -17.52 42.56
C VAL A 453 -8.26 -17.57 43.53
N ILE A 454 -8.13 -16.62 44.45
CA ILE A 454 -7.03 -16.60 45.44
C ILE A 454 -7.07 -17.84 46.35
N HIS A 455 -8.25 -18.29 46.75
CA HIS A 455 -8.41 -19.49 47.59
C HIS A 455 -7.90 -20.76 46.92
N TYR A 456 -8.10 -20.89 45.60
CA TYR A 456 -7.67 -22.05 44.81
C TYR A 456 -6.22 -21.95 44.28
N GLN A 457 -5.52 -20.84 44.51
CA GLN A 457 -4.11 -20.70 44.12
C GLN A 457 -3.16 -21.52 45.00
N SER A 458 -1.91 -21.68 44.52
CA SER A 458 -0.88 -22.37 45.30
C SER A 458 -0.66 -21.71 46.66
N ARG A 459 -0.32 -22.50 47.69
CA ARG A 459 -0.02 -21.96 49.04
C ARG A 459 1.05 -20.87 49.02
N GLN A 460 2.04 -20.99 48.13
CA GLN A 460 3.11 -20.02 47.98
C GLN A 460 2.59 -18.69 47.42
N THR A 461 1.78 -18.74 46.36
CA THR A 461 1.17 -17.57 45.71
C THR A 461 0.19 -16.86 46.66
N ALA A 462 -0.65 -17.62 47.37
CA ALA A 462 -1.59 -17.08 48.36
C ALA A 462 -0.86 -16.43 49.55
N GLN A 463 0.22 -17.04 50.04
CA GLN A 463 1.02 -16.47 51.12
C GLN A 463 1.76 -15.20 50.67
N ALA A 464 2.26 -15.15 49.43
CA ALA A 464 2.89 -13.95 48.88
C ALA A 464 1.89 -12.78 48.83
N LEU A 465 0.69 -12.99 48.27
CA LEU A 465 -0.38 -11.99 48.25
C LEU A 465 -0.71 -11.45 49.64
N LYS A 466 -0.89 -12.36 50.61
CA LYS A 466 -1.20 -11.98 51.99
C LYS A 466 -0.07 -11.16 52.63
N SER A 467 1.17 -11.61 52.48
CA SER A 467 2.33 -10.95 53.08
C SER A 467 2.54 -9.55 52.51
N HIS A 468 2.41 -9.38 51.19
CA HIS A 468 2.51 -8.07 50.54
C HIS A 468 1.34 -7.14 50.92
N ALA A 469 0.12 -7.67 51.09
CA ALA A 469 -1.02 -6.89 51.56
C ALA A 469 -0.83 -6.39 53.00
N GLU A 470 -0.40 -7.27 53.91
CA GLU A 470 -0.10 -6.93 55.30
C GLU A 470 1.01 -5.87 55.40
N ASN A 471 2.06 -6.00 54.58
CA ASN A 471 3.15 -5.02 54.49
C ASN A 471 2.68 -3.63 54.01
N MET A 472 1.62 -3.58 53.19
CA MET A 472 1.00 -2.33 52.75
C MET A 472 -0.08 -1.81 53.72
N GLY A 473 -0.30 -2.47 54.86
CA GLY A 473 -1.35 -2.13 55.82
C GLY A 473 -2.77 -2.41 55.31
N MET A 474 -2.90 -3.24 54.27
CA MET A 474 -4.18 -3.63 53.68
C MET A 474 -4.57 -5.02 54.16
N ASP A 475 -5.72 -5.14 54.80
CA ASP A 475 -6.35 -6.44 55.01
C ASP A 475 -7.07 -6.84 53.72
N LEU A 476 -6.36 -7.51 52.80
CA LEU A 476 -6.88 -7.85 51.47
C LEU A 476 -8.19 -8.65 51.55
N LEU A 477 -8.34 -9.48 52.59
CA LEU A 477 -9.54 -10.28 52.82
C LEU A 477 -10.73 -9.38 53.22
N LYS A 478 -10.51 -8.40 54.12
CA LYS A 478 -11.54 -7.37 54.39
C LYS A 478 -11.82 -6.48 53.18
N ALA A 479 -10.80 -6.11 52.41
CA ALA A 479 -10.94 -5.24 51.24
C ALA A 479 -11.76 -5.90 50.12
N LEU A 480 -11.61 -7.21 49.93
CA LEU A 480 -12.42 -8.02 49.02
C LEU A 480 -13.78 -8.43 49.60
N ARG A 481 -14.10 -7.97 50.83
CA ARG A 481 -15.33 -8.30 51.58
C ARG A 481 -15.56 -9.81 51.73
N LEU A 482 -14.51 -10.55 52.06
CA LEU A 482 -14.59 -11.95 52.50
C LEU A 482 -14.92 -12.07 53.97
#